data_AF-A0A0P0F010-F1
#
_entry.id   AF-A0A0P0F010-F1
#
_cell.length_a   1.000
_cell.length_b   1.000
_cell.length_c   1.000
_cell.angle_alpha   90.00
_cell.angle_beta   90.00
_cell.angle_gamma   90.00
#
_symmetry.space_group_name_H-M   'P 1'
#
loop_
_entity.id
_entity.type
_entity.pdbx_description
1 polymer ?
#
loop_
_entity_poly.entity_id
_entity_poly.type
_entity_poly.pdbx_seq_one_letter_code
_entity_poly.pdbx_strand_id
1 'polypeptide(L)'
;MTIKEFFSFKTNKYFWVNILVMIVAVVLIVFGVMKWLDVYTRHGEAVVVPDVKGMTVDEASKMFRNHGLVCVVSDSNYVKNMAAGIVLDVNPGIGQKVKEGRTIYLTINTLSIPLRAVPDVADNSSLRQAQAKVLAAGFKLTEIQLMNGEKDWVYGIKYQGRSLNAGDKVPLGAALTLMVGNGENEPLESDSMENVEGADEPVSSESPSSQDDSWF
;
A
#
# COMPACT_ATOMS: atom_id res chain seq x y z
N MET A 1 -3.04 -56.67 61.02
CA MET A 1 -3.64 -57.53 59.96
C MET A 1 -2.52 -58.07 59.10
N THR A 2 -2.37 -59.39 59.04
CA THR A 2 -1.25 -60.01 58.34
C THR A 2 -1.56 -60.12 56.84
N ILE A 3 -0.54 -59.92 56.00
CA ILE A 3 -0.64 -60.01 54.53
C ILE A 3 -1.18 -61.37 54.05
N LYS A 4 -1.04 -62.44 54.86
CA LYS A 4 -1.57 -63.78 54.54
C LYS A 4 -3.09 -63.86 54.61
N GLU A 5 -3.74 -63.17 55.54
CA GLU A 5 -5.21 -63.08 55.60
C GLU A 5 -5.75 -62.19 54.48
N PHE A 6 -4.96 -61.19 54.04
CA PHE A 6 -5.21 -60.38 52.85
C PHE A 6 -5.04 -61.12 51.51
N PHE A 7 -4.66 -62.40 51.50
CA PHE A 7 -4.56 -63.20 50.27
C PHE A 7 -5.36 -64.51 50.35
N SER A 8 -5.97 -64.87 51.49
CA SER A 8 -6.73 -66.13 51.61
C SER A 8 -8.06 -66.11 50.83
N PHE A 9 -8.56 -64.93 50.45
CA PHE A 9 -9.71 -64.76 49.57
C PHE A 9 -9.41 -65.03 48.08
N LYS A 10 -8.15 -65.20 47.67
CA LYS A 10 -7.77 -65.54 46.28
C LYS A 10 -8.21 -66.95 45.83
N THR A 11 -8.60 -67.83 46.76
CA THR A 11 -9.01 -69.22 46.47
C THR A 11 -10.52 -69.35 46.25
N ASN A 12 -11.31 -68.30 46.48
CA ASN A 12 -12.76 -68.35 46.31
C ASN A 12 -13.14 -68.08 44.84
N LYS A 13 -13.82 -69.04 44.19
CA LYS A 13 -14.26 -68.96 42.79
C LYS A 13 -15.10 -67.69 42.52
N TYR A 14 -15.90 -67.26 43.50
CA TYR A 14 -16.74 -66.06 43.35
C TYR A 14 -15.93 -64.74 43.34
N PHE A 15 -14.78 -64.69 44.01
CA PHE A 15 -13.91 -63.51 44.01
C PHE A 15 -13.33 -63.25 42.62
N TRP A 16 -12.83 -64.28 41.95
CA TRP A 16 -12.34 -64.20 40.57
C TRP A 16 -13.46 -63.94 39.55
N VAL A 17 -14.66 -64.48 39.77
CA VAL A 17 -15.81 -64.17 38.89
C VAL A 17 -16.20 -62.70 39.01
N ASN A 18 -16.28 -62.14 40.22
CA ASN A 18 -16.58 -60.71 40.39
C ASN A 18 -15.49 -59.80 39.80
N ILE A 19 -14.20 -60.18 39.94
CA ILE A 19 -13.11 -59.42 39.32
C ILE A 19 -13.20 -59.43 37.80
N LEU A 20 -13.55 -60.58 37.20
CA LEU A 20 -13.72 -60.72 35.76
C LEU A 20 -14.92 -59.91 35.26
N VAL A 21 -16.05 -59.94 35.99
CA VAL A 21 -17.23 -59.11 35.68
C VAL A 21 -16.90 -57.62 35.78
N MET A 22 -16.13 -57.20 36.78
CA MET A 22 -15.72 -55.80 36.95
C MET A 22 -14.80 -55.35 35.82
N ILE A 23 -13.85 -56.19 35.40
CA ILE A 23 -12.99 -55.93 34.24
C ILE A 23 -13.83 -55.80 32.97
N VAL A 24 -14.78 -56.72 32.74
CA VAL A 24 -15.67 -56.66 31.57
C VAL A 24 -16.53 -55.39 31.60
N ALA A 25 -17.06 -54.99 32.77
CA ALA A 25 -17.83 -53.77 32.92
C ALA A 25 -16.98 -52.53 32.62
N VAL A 26 -15.74 -52.46 33.11
CA VAL A 26 -14.80 -51.37 32.81
C VAL A 26 -14.49 -51.32 31.32
N VAL A 27 -14.23 -52.46 30.68
CA VAL A 27 -13.97 -52.52 29.22
C VAL A 27 -15.19 -52.04 28.42
N LEU A 28 -16.40 -52.43 28.82
CA LEU A 28 -17.63 -51.95 28.18
C LEU A 28 -17.83 -50.45 28.36
N ILE A 29 -17.55 -49.89 29.54
CA ILE A 29 -17.63 -48.45 29.78
C ILE A 29 -16.61 -47.71 28.92
N VAL A 30 -15.36 -48.17 28.88
CA VAL A 30 -14.30 -47.56 28.05
C VAL A 30 -14.67 -47.61 26.57
N PHE A 31 -15.18 -48.74 26.08
CA PHE A 31 -15.61 -48.88 24.69
C PHE A 31 -16.82 -47.99 24.36
N GLY A 32 -17.77 -47.89 25.28
CA GLY A 32 -18.93 -47.00 25.16
C GLY A 32 -18.52 -45.53 25.11
N VAL A 33 -17.60 -45.10 25.98
CA VAL A 33 -17.06 -43.74 26.01
C VAL A 33 -16.27 -43.44 24.73
N MET A 34 -15.45 -44.37 24.23
CA MET A 34 -14.74 -44.24 22.95
C MET A 34 -15.72 -44.05 21.78
N LYS A 35 -16.75 -44.89 21.67
CA LYS A 35 -17.76 -44.77 20.61
C LYS A 35 -18.60 -43.49 20.74
N TRP A 36 -18.91 -43.07 21.96
CA TRP A 36 -19.60 -41.81 22.22
C TRP A 36 -18.75 -40.62 21.79
N LEU A 37 -17.46 -40.62 22.10
CA LEU A 37 -16.49 -39.60 21.68
C LEU A 37 -16.35 -39.54 20.16
N ASP A 38 -16.29 -40.69 19.47
CA ASP A 38 -16.21 -40.72 18.00
C ASP A 38 -17.45 -40.09 17.35
N VAL A 39 -18.64 -40.43 17.84
CA VAL A 39 -19.91 -39.87 17.35
C VAL A 39 -20.05 -38.39 17.70
N TYR A 40 -19.68 -38.00 18.92
CA TYR A 40 -19.78 -36.62 19.40
C TYR A 40 -18.78 -35.69 18.70
N THR A 41 -17.57 -36.16 18.42
CA THR A 41 -16.53 -35.35 17.78
C THR A 41 -16.59 -35.35 16.26
N ARG A 42 -17.49 -36.15 15.64
CA ARG A 42 -17.59 -36.32 14.18
C ARG A 42 -16.21 -36.44 13.56
N HIS A 43 -15.42 -37.37 14.09
CA HIS A 43 -14.12 -37.70 13.56
C HIS A 43 -14.29 -38.23 12.12
N GLY A 44 -13.94 -37.44 11.10
CA GLY A 44 -13.73 -37.98 9.76
C GLY A 44 -14.17 -37.14 8.56
N GLU A 45 -15.07 -36.17 8.73
CA GLU A 45 -15.50 -35.32 7.61
C GLU A 45 -14.54 -34.13 7.46
N ALA A 46 -13.40 -34.44 6.84
CA ALA A 46 -12.44 -33.43 6.42
C ALA A 46 -12.71 -33.06 4.96
N VAL A 47 -13.02 -31.79 4.74
CA VAL A 47 -13.18 -31.22 3.41
C VAL A 47 -11.83 -30.69 2.95
N VAL A 48 -11.50 -30.96 1.68
CA VAL A 48 -10.31 -30.40 1.05
C VAL A 48 -10.61 -28.99 0.60
N VAL A 49 -9.73 -28.05 0.94
CA VAL A 49 -9.82 -26.66 0.44
C VAL A 49 -9.61 -26.67 -1.08
N PRO A 50 -10.62 -26.31 -1.89
CA PRO A 50 -10.48 -26.30 -3.34
C PRO A 50 -9.59 -25.13 -3.80
N ASP A 51 -9.04 -25.26 -5.01
CA ASP A 51 -8.28 -24.19 -5.63
C ASP A 51 -9.22 -23.13 -6.23
N VAL A 52 -9.19 -21.94 -5.63
CA VAL A 52 -9.97 -20.77 -6.06
C VAL A 52 -9.06 -19.63 -6.53
N LYS A 53 -7.76 -19.89 -6.69
CA LYS A 53 -6.80 -18.85 -7.04
C LYS A 53 -7.11 -18.27 -8.43
N GLY A 54 -7.15 -16.95 -8.52
CA GLY A 54 -7.51 -16.25 -9.76
C GLY A 54 -9.01 -16.17 -10.06
N MET A 55 -9.86 -16.84 -9.28
CA MET A 55 -11.31 -16.69 -9.38
C MET A 55 -11.78 -15.39 -8.73
N THR A 56 -12.97 -14.92 -9.11
CA THR A 56 -13.60 -13.80 -8.42
C THR A 56 -14.06 -14.21 -7.02
N VAL A 57 -14.18 -13.25 -6.10
CA VAL A 57 -14.68 -13.53 -4.73
C VAL A 57 -16.05 -14.20 -4.75
N ASP A 58 -16.93 -13.82 -5.69
CA ASP A 58 -18.28 -14.39 -5.79
C ASP A 58 -18.23 -15.87 -6.22
N GLU A 59 -17.46 -16.20 -7.26
CA GLU A 59 -17.27 -17.59 -7.71
C GLU A 59 -16.60 -18.45 -6.66
N ALA A 60 -15.54 -17.93 -6.02
CA ALA A 60 -14.88 -18.60 -4.91
C ALA A 60 -15.86 -18.87 -3.77
N SER A 61 -16.70 -17.90 -3.41
CA SER A 61 -17.69 -18.05 -2.34
C SER A 61 -18.73 -19.14 -2.62
N LYS A 62 -19.17 -19.26 -3.88
CA LYS A 62 -20.08 -20.33 -4.30
C LYS A 62 -19.41 -21.69 -4.21
N MET A 63 -18.16 -21.79 -4.66
CA MET A 63 -17.40 -23.03 -4.58
C MET A 63 -17.19 -23.48 -3.13
N PHE A 64 -16.78 -22.56 -2.24
CA PHE A 64 -16.62 -22.89 -0.82
C PHE A 64 -17.93 -23.32 -0.18
N ARG A 65 -19.05 -22.63 -0.45
CA ARG A 65 -20.38 -23.01 0.07
C ARG A 65 -20.80 -24.40 -0.40
N ASN A 66 -20.53 -24.77 -1.65
CA ASN A 66 -20.83 -26.11 -2.19
C ASN A 66 -20.04 -27.21 -1.46
N HIS A 67 -18.86 -26.88 -0.94
CA HIS A 67 -18.03 -27.78 -0.13
C HIS A 67 -18.29 -27.66 1.39
N GLY A 68 -19.33 -26.94 1.81
CA GLY A 68 -19.64 -26.75 3.23
C GLY A 68 -18.63 -25.87 3.98
N LEU A 69 -17.87 -25.05 3.25
CA LEU A 69 -16.88 -24.11 3.79
C LEU A 69 -17.43 -22.68 3.77
N VAL A 70 -16.95 -21.86 4.71
CA VAL A 70 -17.30 -20.44 4.80
C VAL A 70 -16.11 -19.63 4.33
N CYS A 71 -16.30 -18.62 3.49
CA CYS A 71 -15.22 -17.74 3.07
C CYS A 71 -15.40 -16.32 3.61
N VAL A 72 -14.30 -15.69 4.03
CA VAL A 72 -14.26 -14.30 4.48
C VAL A 72 -13.03 -13.62 3.87
N VAL A 73 -13.21 -12.40 3.34
CA VAL A 73 -12.08 -11.58 2.89
C VAL A 73 -11.39 -11.01 4.12
N SER A 74 -10.14 -11.40 4.32
CA SER A 74 -9.34 -10.94 5.48
C SER A 74 -8.44 -9.78 5.12
N ASP A 75 -7.90 -9.77 3.91
CA ASP A 75 -6.92 -8.77 3.49
C ASP A 75 -7.05 -8.50 1.99
N SER A 76 -6.52 -7.35 1.58
CA SER A 76 -6.46 -6.95 0.18
C SER A 76 -5.07 -6.43 -0.17
N ASN A 77 -4.45 -7.01 -1.18
CA ASN A 77 -3.15 -6.59 -1.70
C ASN A 77 -3.32 -6.08 -3.12
N TYR A 78 -2.50 -5.12 -3.55
CA TYR A 78 -2.54 -4.61 -4.92
C TYR A 78 -1.46 -5.25 -5.77
N VAL A 79 -1.88 -6.06 -6.75
CA VAL A 79 -0.99 -6.62 -7.78
C VAL A 79 -1.42 -6.11 -9.15
N LYS A 80 -0.54 -5.31 -9.78
CA LYS A 80 -0.80 -4.62 -11.05
C LYS A 80 -1.17 -5.53 -12.23
N ASN A 81 -0.65 -6.76 -12.26
CA ASN A 81 -0.86 -7.71 -13.36
C ASN A 81 -2.09 -8.61 -13.16
N MET A 82 -2.88 -8.37 -12.13
CA MET A 82 -4.03 -9.19 -11.77
C MET A 82 -5.31 -8.36 -11.82
N ALA A 83 -6.42 -9.00 -12.19
CA ALA A 83 -7.73 -8.34 -12.22
C ALA A 83 -8.19 -7.94 -10.80
N ALA A 84 -8.96 -6.87 -10.71
CA ALA A 84 -9.51 -6.38 -9.45
C ALA A 84 -10.49 -7.41 -8.85
N GLY A 85 -10.41 -7.66 -7.55
CA GLY A 85 -11.34 -8.56 -6.85
C GLY A 85 -11.14 -10.05 -7.12
N ILE A 86 -10.00 -10.45 -7.66
CA ILE A 86 -9.63 -11.88 -7.74
C ILE A 86 -8.95 -12.35 -6.46
N VAL A 87 -9.06 -13.64 -6.16
CA VAL A 87 -8.37 -14.26 -5.02
C VAL A 87 -6.89 -14.44 -5.35
N LEU A 88 -6.03 -13.85 -4.53
CA LEU A 88 -4.56 -13.96 -4.62
C LEU A 88 -4.06 -15.15 -3.80
N ASP A 89 -4.58 -15.28 -2.59
CA ASP A 89 -4.14 -16.27 -1.62
C ASP A 89 -5.27 -16.69 -0.68
N VAL A 90 -5.10 -17.85 -0.06
CA VAL A 90 -6.11 -18.53 0.75
C VAL A 90 -5.46 -19.12 2.00
N ASN A 91 -6.08 -18.89 3.16
CA ASN A 91 -5.64 -19.47 4.42
C ASN A 91 -6.83 -20.08 5.18
N PRO A 92 -6.84 -21.39 5.51
CA PRO A 92 -5.86 -22.42 5.22
C PRO A 92 -5.57 -22.64 3.73
N GLY A 93 -4.34 -23.05 3.41
CA GLY A 93 -3.88 -23.19 2.03
C GLY A 93 -4.65 -24.23 1.21
N ILE A 94 -4.54 -24.10 -0.12
CA ILE A 94 -5.18 -24.98 -1.10
C ILE A 94 -4.74 -26.44 -0.87
N GLY A 95 -5.68 -27.38 -0.98
CA GLY A 95 -5.43 -28.81 -0.79
C GLY A 95 -5.32 -29.24 0.68
N GLN A 96 -5.35 -28.30 1.64
CA GLN A 96 -5.38 -28.64 3.06
C GLN A 96 -6.72 -29.27 3.44
N LYS A 97 -6.66 -30.18 4.41
CA LYS A 97 -7.84 -30.84 4.98
C LYS A 97 -8.34 -30.05 6.17
N VAL A 98 -9.54 -29.50 6.07
CA VAL A 98 -10.18 -28.71 7.13
C VAL A 98 -11.49 -29.37 7.54
N LYS A 99 -11.96 -29.08 8.75
CA LYS A 99 -13.29 -29.51 9.18
C LYS A 99 -14.37 -28.76 8.40
N GLU A 100 -15.52 -29.39 8.19
CA GLU A 100 -16.71 -28.73 7.68
C GLU A 100 -17.06 -27.49 8.51
N GLY A 101 -17.60 -26.46 7.84
CA GLY A 101 -17.95 -25.18 8.46
C GLY A 101 -16.75 -24.32 8.85
N ARG A 102 -15.51 -24.69 8.47
CA ARG A 102 -14.33 -23.86 8.74
C ARG A 102 -14.37 -22.58 7.89
N THR A 103 -14.04 -21.45 8.53
CA THR A 103 -13.82 -20.18 7.86
C THR A 103 -12.46 -20.17 7.16
N ILE A 104 -12.49 -19.95 5.85
CA ILE A 104 -11.36 -19.76 4.96
C ILE A 104 -11.18 -18.26 4.75
N TYR A 105 -9.99 -17.77 5.05
CA TYR A 105 -9.61 -16.38 4.86
C TYR A 105 -9.03 -16.19 3.47
N LEU A 106 -9.56 -15.22 2.75
CA LEU A 106 -9.14 -14.87 1.40
C LEU A 106 -8.36 -13.56 1.43
N THR A 107 -7.23 -13.56 0.73
CA THR A 107 -6.51 -12.34 0.37
C THR A 107 -6.86 -12.02 -1.08
N ILE A 108 -7.45 -10.86 -1.31
CA ILE A 108 -7.96 -10.47 -2.64
C ILE A 108 -7.10 -9.39 -3.27
N ASN A 109 -7.17 -9.27 -4.59
CA ASN A 109 -6.62 -8.10 -5.26
C ASN A 109 -7.53 -6.89 -5.00
N THR A 110 -6.96 -5.78 -4.55
CA THR A 110 -7.73 -4.57 -4.24
C THR A 110 -8.58 -4.14 -5.44
N LEU A 111 -9.82 -3.74 -5.18
CA LEU A 111 -10.75 -3.27 -6.22
C LEU A 111 -10.30 -1.96 -6.86
N SER A 112 -9.65 -1.10 -6.07
CA SER A 112 -9.13 0.20 -6.49
C SER A 112 -7.62 0.25 -6.34
N ILE A 113 -6.96 1.00 -7.23
CA ILE A 113 -5.53 1.28 -7.15
C ILE A 113 -5.25 2.03 -5.83
N PRO A 114 -4.27 1.62 -5.02
CA PRO A 114 -3.94 2.32 -3.79
C PRO A 114 -3.51 3.75 -4.09
N LEU A 115 -4.01 4.69 -3.30
CA LEU A 115 -3.65 6.09 -3.40
C LEU A 115 -2.35 6.34 -2.63
N ARG A 116 -1.41 7.05 -3.26
CA ARG A 116 -0.17 7.49 -2.63
C ARG A 116 -0.10 9.01 -2.57
N ALA A 117 0.48 9.51 -1.49
CA ALA A 117 0.72 10.94 -1.32
C ALA A 117 1.78 11.43 -2.31
N VAL A 118 1.50 12.56 -2.94
CA VAL A 118 2.44 13.25 -3.82
C VAL A 118 3.57 13.84 -2.97
N PRO A 119 4.85 13.57 -3.32
CA PRO A 119 5.98 14.14 -2.59
C PRO A 119 6.06 15.65 -2.76
N ASP A 120 6.59 16.32 -1.75
CA ASP A 120 6.87 17.76 -1.82
C ASP A 120 8.10 18.01 -2.72
N VAL A 121 7.80 18.41 -3.95
CA VAL A 121 8.78 18.76 -4.99
C VAL A 121 8.49 20.10 -5.66
N ALA A 122 7.31 20.68 -5.40
CA ALA A 122 6.95 22.01 -5.89
C ALA A 122 7.70 23.05 -5.06
N ASP A 123 8.37 23.98 -5.72
CA ASP A 123 9.11 25.10 -5.12
C ASP A 123 10.27 24.72 -4.17
N ASN A 124 10.63 23.44 -4.13
CA ASN A 124 11.59 22.89 -3.18
C ASN A 124 12.66 21.98 -3.83
N SER A 125 12.63 21.81 -5.16
CA SER A 125 13.50 20.83 -5.83
C SER A 125 13.80 21.22 -7.28
N SER A 126 15.02 20.91 -7.71
CA SER A 126 15.38 20.98 -9.14
C SER A 126 14.70 19.86 -9.94
N LEU A 127 14.61 20.00 -11.26
CA LEU A 127 14.04 19.00 -12.17
C LEU A 127 14.55 17.60 -11.84
N ARG A 128 15.87 17.41 -11.75
CA ARG A 128 16.48 16.09 -11.51
C ARG A 128 16.07 15.52 -10.16
N GLN A 129 16.03 16.35 -9.11
CA GLN A 129 15.64 15.93 -7.78
C GLN A 129 14.14 15.60 -7.71
N ALA A 130 13.30 16.42 -8.34
CA ALA A 130 11.87 16.19 -8.43
C ALA A 130 11.57 14.89 -9.18
N GLN A 131 12.21 14.65 -10.33
CA GLN A 131 12.09 13.40 -11.06
C GLN A 131 12.46 12.18 -10.19
N ALA A 132 13.59 12.24 -9.49
CA ALA A 132 14.02 11.17 -8.60
C ALA A 132 13.00 10.92 -7.46
N LYS A 133 12.51 11.97 -6.81
CA LYS A 133 11.51 11.87 -5.74
C LYS A 133 10.17 11.30 -6.24
N VAL A 134 9.71 11.75 -7.42
CA VAL A 134 8.46 11.30 -8.02
C VAL A 134 8.54 9.83 -8.46
N LEU A 135 9.66 9.42 -9.06
CA LEU A 135 9.91 8.03 -9.44
C LEU A 135 10.05 7.12 -8.21
N ALA A 136 10.77 7.57 -7.18
CA ALA A 136 10.89 6.86 -5.91
C ALA A 136 9.54 6.73 -5.17
N ALA A 137 8.66 7.72 -5.36
CA ALA A 137 7.28 7.66 -4.91
C ALA A 137 6.42 6.68 -5.74
N GLY A 138 6.94 6.07 -6.80
CA GLY A 138 6.24 5.07 -7.61
C GLY A 138 5.25 5.66 -8.61
N PHE A 139 5.38 6.96 -8.93
CA PHE A 139 4.64 7.60 -10.00
C PHE A 139 5.45 7.56 -11.31
N LYS A 140 4.75 7.72 -12.42
CA LYS A 140 5.36 7.86 -13.75
C LYS A 140 5.42 9.34 -14.12
N LEU A 141 6.35 9.69 -15.00
CA LEU A 141 6.49 11.06 -15.50
C LEU A 141 5.99 11.14 -16.95
N THR A 142 5.22 12.17 -17.25
CA THR A 142 4.84 12.58 -18.61
C THR A 142 5.86 13.62 -19.11
N GLU A 143 5.70 14.05 -20.36
CA GLU A 143 6.39 15.20 -20.92
C GLU A 143 6.29 16.42 -19.99
N ILE A 144 7.42 17.10 -19.79
CA ILE A 144 7.52 18.26 -18.92
C ILE A 144 6.82 19.46 -19.57
N GLN A 145 6.08 20.23 -18.77
CA GLN A 145 5.49 21.49 -19.21
C GLN A 145 6.46 22.62 -18.85
N LEU A 146 7.01 23.28 -19.86
CA LEU A 146 7.86 24.45 -19.68
C LEU A 146 6.99 25.68 -19.39
N MET A 147 7.43 26.50 -18.43
CA MET A 147 6.80 27.77 -18.06
C MET A 147 7.88 28.84 -17.93
N ASN A 148 7.49 30.11 -18.04
CA ASN A 148 8.39 31.24 -17.79
C ASN A 148 8.82 31.20 -16.32
N GLY A 149 10.12 31.12 -16.08
CA GLY A 149 10.66 31.01 -14.73
C GLY A 149 12.12 30.58 -14.71
N GLU A 150 12.64 30.39 -13.49
CA GLU A 150 14.03 30.00 -13.25
C GLU A 150 14.34 28.64 -13.87
N LYS A 151 15.52 28.53 -14.49
CA LYS A 151 15.89 27.32 -15.22
C LYS A 151 15.92 26.11 -14.30
N ASP A 152 15.33 24.99 -14.75
CA ASP A 152 15.31 23.71 -14.04
C ASP A 152 14.58 23.75 -12.67
N TRP A 153 13.87 24.82 -12.36
CA TRP A 153 13.06 24.95 -11.15
C TRP A 153 11.67 24.36 -11.35
N VAL A 154 11.19 23.56 -10.39
CA VAL A 154 9.87 22.91 -10.46
C VAL A 154 8.84 23.73 -9.70
N TYR A 155 7.92 24.35 -10.43
CA TYR A 155 6.84 25.15 -9.86
C TYR A 155 5.65 24.31 -9.39
N GLY A 156 5.51 23.09 -9.91
CA GLY A 156 4.43 22.21 -9.47
C GLY A 156 4.28 20.94 -10.27
N ILE A 157 3.29 20.15 -9.85
CA ILE A 157 2.93 18.90 -10.49
C ILE A 157 1.48 18.98 -10.95
N LYS A 158 1.21 18.51 -12.17
CA LYS A 158 -0.13 18.32 -12.71
C LYS A 158 -0.44 16.84 -12.90
N TYR A 159 -1.68 16.46 -12.64
CA TYR A 159 -2.24 15.17 -12.98
C TYR A 159 -3.55 15.37 -13.75
N GLN A 160 -3.63 14.83 -14.97
CA GLN A 160 -4.80 14.95 -15.84
C GLN A 160 -5.31 16.40 -16.00
N GLY A 161 -4.39 17.37 -16.06
CA GLY A 161 -4.71 18.80 -16.18
C GLY A 161 -5.03 19.51 -14.86
N ARG A 162 -5.21 18.78 -13.75
CA ARG A 162 -5.37 19.36 -12.41
C ARG A 162 -4.02 19.56 -11.74
N SER A 163 -3.77 20.77 -11.21
CA SER A 163 -2.60 21.02 -10.36
C SER A 163 -2.75 20.31 -9.01
N LEU A 164 -1.70 19.65 -8.56
CA LEU A 164 -1.64 18.90 -7.31
C LEU A 164 -0.71 19.59 -6.32
N ASN A 165 -1.10 19.57 -5.06
CA ASN A 165 -0.28 20.06 -3.96
C ASN A 165 0.47 18.91 -3.28
N ALA A 166 1.50 19.24 -2.51
CA ALA A 166 2.19 18.27 -1.68
C ALA A 166 1.20 17.60 -0.71
N GLY A 167 1.26 16.26 -0.62
CA GLY A 167 0.35 15.48 0.23
C GLY A 167 -0.97 15.07 -0.43
N ASP A 168 -1.30 15.59 -1.62
CA ASP A 168 -2.48 15.14 -2.36
C ASP A 168 -2.38 13.64 -2.69
N LYS A 169 -3.52 12.95 -2.65
CA LYS A 169 -3.60 11.50 -2.84
C LYS A 169 -3.92 11.17 -4.30
N VAL A 170 -2.99 10.50 -4.97
CA VAL A 170 -3.10 10.16 -6.40
C VAL A 170 -2.91 8.64 -6.57
N PRO A 171 -3.59 7.99 -7.54
CA PRO A 171 -3.39 6.56 -7.80
C PRO A 171 -1.93 6.19 -8.04
N LEU A 172 -1.46 5.11 -7.41
CA LEU A 172 -0.12 4.58 -7.63
C LEU A 172 0.13 4.31 -9.12
N GLY A 173 1.28 4.74 -9.63
CA GLY A 173 1.63 4.60 -11.05
C GLY A 173 0.95 5.60 -12.00
N ALA A 174 0.23 6.59 -11.47
CA ALA A 174 -0.26 7.74 -12.22
C ALA A 174 0.89 8.47 -12.94
N ALA A 175 0.59 8.97 -14.14
CA ALA A 175 1.50 9.79 -14.92
C ALA A 175 1.37 11.26 -14.53
N LEU A 176 2.41 11.81 -13.92
CA LEU A 176 2.49 13.17 -13.42
C LEU A 176 3.28 14.03 -14.39
N THR A 177 2.79 15.25 -14.61
CA THR A 177 3.43 16.27 -15.46
C THR A 177 4.12 17.28 -14.57
N LEU A 178 5.42 17.46 -14.73
CA LEU A 178 6.18 18.49 -14.00
C LEU A 178 6.09 19.82 -14.75
N MET A 179 5.83 20.89 -14.02
CA MET A 179 5.92 22.26 -14.53
C MET A 179 7.30 22.80 -14.18
N VAL A 180 8.12 23.05 -15.20
CA VAL A 180 9.53 23.44 -15.04
C VAL A 180 9.78 24.81 -15.69
N GLY A 181 10.56 25.66 -15.02
CA GLY A 181 11.00 26.93 -15.60
C GLY A 181 11.97 26.74 -16.78
N ASN A 182 11.71 27.46 -17.87
CA ASN A 182 12.51 27.40 -19.10
C ASN A 182 13.79 28.27 -19.05
N GLY A 183 13.93 29.15 -18.05
CA GLY A 183 15.07 30.07 -17.94
C GLY A 183 15.06 31.20 -18.97
N GLU A 184 13.94 31.44 -19.65
CA GLU A 184 13.79 32.62 -20.50
C GLU A 184 13.54 33.83 -19.61
N ASN A 185 14.62 34.52 -19.25
CA ASN A 185 14.53 35.87 -18.73
C ASN A 185 13.87 36.72 -19.83
N GLU A 186 12.64 37.19 -19.63
CA GLU A 186 12.24 38.41 -20.33
C GLU A 186 13.23 39.50 -19.88
N PRO A 187 14.07 40.06 -20.77
CA PRO A 187 14.75 41.29 -20.42
C PRO A 187 13.64 42.31 -20.16
N LEU A 188 13.50 42.73 -18.90
CA LEU A 188 12.68 43.87 -18.54
C LEU A 188 13.15 45.04 -19.42
N GLU A 189 12.34 45.37 -20.43
CA GLU A 189 12.50 46.60 -21.17
C GLU A 189 12.40 47.79 -20.21
N SER A 190 13.06 48.88 -20.61
CA SER A 190 13.02 50.23 -20.04
C SER A 190 13.93 50.51 -18.82
N ASP A 191 15.24 50.43 -19.03
CA ASP A 191 16.15 51.42 -18.43
C ASP A 191 16.30 52.58 -19.42
N SER A 192 15.22 53.36 -19.57
CA SER A 192 15.25 54.61 -20.34
C SER A 192 15.83 55.71 -19.46
N MET A 193 17.16 55.75 -19.30
CA MET A 193 17.85 56.94 -18.84
C MET A 193 17.87 57.97 -19.97
N GLU A 194 16.80 58.76 -20.07
CA GLU A 194 16.79 60.02 -20.80
C GLU A 194 17.35 61.09 -19.86
N ASN A 195 18.67 61.34 -19.93
CA ASN A 195 19.27 62.50 -19.28
C ASN A 195 19.77 63.47 -20.35
N VAL A 196 18.92 64.48 -20.55
CA VAL A 196 19.01 65.66 -21.40
C VAL A 196 20.41 66.30 -21.40
N GLU A 197 20.94 66.53 -22.61
CA GLU A 197 22.05 67.45 -22.88
C GLU A 197 21.70 68.87 -22.42
N GLY A 198 22.49 69.40 -21.49
CA GLY A 198 22.43 70.79 -21.05
C GLY A 198 23.85 71.26 -20.75
N ALA A 199 24.33 72.16 -21.61
CA ALA A 199 25.66 72.76 -21.60
C ALA A 199 25.96 73.53 -20.30
N ASP A 200 27.23 73.56 -19.91
CA ASP A 200 27.89 74.76 -19.36
C ASP A 200 29.41 74.51 -19.27
N GLU A 201 30.18 75.17 -20.15
CA GLU A 201 31.62 75.41 -19.95
C GLU A 201 31.82 76.65 -19.05
N PRO A 202 32.95 76.73 -18.32
CA PRO A 202 33.67 77.99 -18.38
C PRO A 202 35.22 77.91 -18.40
N VAL A 203 35.77 78.60 -19.41
CA VAL A 203 36.81 79.65 -19.38
C VAL A 203 38.26 79.31 -18.96
N SER A 204 39.21 79.62 -19.85
CA SER A 204 40.57 80.07 -19.52
C SER A 204 41.12 81.08 -20.55
N SER A 205 41.38 82.31 -20.06
CA SER A 205 42.46 83.27 -20.39
C SER A 205 42.74 83.70 -21.84
N GLU A 206 42.58 85.00 -22.17
CA GLU A 206 43.62 86.06 -22.12
C GLU A 206 43.10 87.40 -22.69
N SER A 207 43.62 88.51 -22.14
CA SER A 207 43.28 89.93 -22.37
C SER A 207 43.77 90.48 -23.74
N PRO A 208 43.41 91.70 -24.21
CA PRO A 208 43.86 92.96 -23.57
C PRO A 208 42.87 94.14 -23.58
N SER A 209 43.18 95.07 -22.69
CA SER A 209 42.69 96.44 -22.57
C SER A 209 43.01 97.33 -23.78
N SER A 210 42.02 98.10 -24.25
CA SER A 210 42.10 99.51 -24.72
C SER A 210 40.72 99.85 -25.31
N GLN A 211 39.95 100.73 -24.65
CA GLN A 211 39.89 102.17 -24.88
C GLN A 211 39.15 102.58 -26.17
N ASP A 212 38.12 103.39 -25.92
CA ASP A 212 37.68 104.54 -26.70
C ASP A 212 36.60 104.33 -27.79
N ASP A 213 35.38 104.68 -27.37
CA ASP A 213 34.57 105.78 -27.91
C ASP A 213 34.12 105.82 -29.39
N SER A 214 32.80 105.89 -29.53
CA SER A 214 32.05 106.87 -30.34
C SER A 214 32.14 106.84 -31.88
N TRP A 215 31.08 106.26 -32.48
CA TRP A 215 30.18 106.84 -33.49
C TRP A 215 30.72 107.78 -34.60
N PHE A 216 30.38 107.40 -35.85
CA PHE A 216 30.56 108.01 -37.19
C PHE A 216 31.89 107.77 -37.92
#